data_AF-A0A1V5QCJ6-F1
#
_entry.id   AF-A0A1V5QCJ6-F1
#
_cell.length_a   1.000
_cell.length_b   1.000
_cell.length_c   1.000
_cell.angle_alpha   90.00
_cell.angle_beta   90.00
_cell.angle_gamma   90.00
#
_symmetry.space_group_name_H-M   'P 1'
#
loop_
_entity.id
_entity.type
_entity.pdbx_description
1 polymer ?
#
loop_
_entity_poly.entity_id
_entity_poly.type
_entity_poly.pdbx_seq_one_letter_code
_entity_poly.pdbx_strand_id
1 'polypeptide(L)'
;MNTLYQLNAQLEELNRLKTKNKKDNFPLIIGSGVVAVLSLLLCVVFIPAIILTVIAGLAAMIIGLVYVIRDSDYKKKIDKTYSQLYYNTEQSILQTIGISGWKYNFDTPEERVQVKSSQAVEKYDDVKFFKENEGAFDKVANIMKEKDSYCSALRYFLNNNAYKGLSSYPGLSQFIEKNIQNAQAYRVFVYYYSPTGRSQNKKMINISYPRICQLLNDKSILMSKGEYSKYLKEQAKEELEQKQHDYYEKVNRIIDFTNESKANIVCRPDEDELDKLINSLFDRTINSIKKIKSIDSEEWQMLDDFISGIDSSVDQIVAKNKRINDYYDSEGFKTIKNTCDSLMDSQKEFNNYIEEKVQSISTLFGTKVVRNETVVEDEYNYIHPYKKSITPFTAEVSATVFASAENNPLEYVVKIFYPNKDIYPEQIRKLQSLIAELETLKEAKQIIDNYKKEVEKYLTEVPDYIMEYDEDGFYSRLGFAVINEKTLVVAYKFSYTSGGGKAQRSFTVPMTEETIIKLIEMLESKLTMTAFTKEQRSLMTSKLRQRIKERDDFTCQKCKNSTYKEPNLLLEIDHIIPVSKHGCTVENNLQTLCWKCNREKGANLEQS
;
A
#
# COMPACT_ATOMS: atom_id res chain seq x y z
N MET A 1 8.11 12.75 64.40
CA MET A 1 7.63 13.54 65.55
C MET A 1 8.71 13.85 66.58
N ASN A 2 9.53 12.89 67.03
CA ASN A 2 10.62 13.14 68.02
C ASN A 2 11.64 14.21 67.59
N THR A 3 12.09 14.21 66.33
CA THR A 3 13.04 15.18 65.79
C THR A 3 12.48 16.60 65.70
N LEU A 4 11.21 16.73 65.32
CA LEU A 4 10.50 18.01 65.17
C LEU A 4 10.23 18.67 66.53
N TYR A 5 9.91 17.86 67.55
CA TYR A 5 9.73 18.31 68.93
C TYR A 5 11.07 18.77 69.54
N GLN A 6 12.16 18.03 69.29
CA GLN A 6 13.52 18.44 69.69
C GLN A 6 13.97 19.72 69.00
N LEU A 7 13.71 19.88 67.70
CA LEU A 7 14.05 21.09 66.95
C LEU A 7 13.26 22.31 67.45
N ASN A 8 11.97 22.15 67.72
CA ASN A 8 11.12 23.22 68.23
C ASN A 8 11.53 23.62 69.66
N ALA A 9 11.83 22.65 70.52
CA ALA A 9 12.36 22.91 71.87
C ALA A 9 13.69 23.67 71.81
N GLN A 10 14.61 23.30 70.90
CA GLN A 10 15.88 24.01 70.70
C GLN A 10 15.70 25.43 70.15
N LEU A 11 14.74 25.64 69.23
CA LEU A 11 14.39 26.97 68.70
C LEU A 11 13.76 27.88 69.76
N GLU A 12 12.85 27.35 70.58
CA GLU A 12 12.26 28.09 71.70
C GLU A 12 13.30 28.42 72.77
N GLU A 13 14.20 27.48 73.10
CA GLU A 13 15.29 27.69 74.06
C GLU A 13 16.28 28.74 73.56
N LEU A 14 16.66 28.72 72.28
CA LEU A 14 17.52 29.75 71.69
C LEU A 14 16.83 31.13 71.64
N ASN A 15 15.54 31.20 71.31
CA ASN A 15 14.77 32.45 71.35
C ASN A 15 14.62 32.99 72.79
N ARG A 16 14.50 32.11 73.78
CA ARG A 16 14.59 32.47 75.20
C ARG A 16 15.98 32.98 75.59
N LEU A 17 17.05 32.37 75.09
CA LEU A 17 18.43 32.83 75.35
C LEU A 17 18.72 34.20 74.72
N LYS A 18 18.20 34.46 73.51
CA LYS A 18 18.34 35.74 72.80
C LYS A 18 17.57 36.87 73.49
N THR A 19 16.42 36.57 74.10
CA THR A 19 15.64 37.52 74.90
C THR A 19 16.21 37.72 76.31
N LYS A 20 16.80 36.69 76.93
CA LYS A 20 17.48 36.75 78.23
C LYS A 20 18.77 37.58 78.18
N ASN A 21 19.59 37.43 77.12
CA ASN A 21 20.78 38.25 76.90
C ASN A 21 20.48 39.73 76.62
N LYS A 22 19.22 40.07 76.28
CA LYS A 22 18.73 41.45 76.15
C LYS A 22 18.27 42.04 77.50
N LYS A 23 17.98 41.19 78.49
CA LYS A 23 17.47 41.56 79.83
C LYS A 23 18.56 41.58 80.93
N ASP A 24 19.63 40.80 80.79
CA ASP A 24 20.70 40.70 81.80
C ASP A 24 21.81 41.78 81.68
N ASN A 25 21.54 42.90 80.99
CA ASN A 25 22.37 44.11 81.09
C ASN A 25 21.99 44.89 82.37
N PHE A 26 22.51 44.52 83.55
CA PHE A 26 22.83 45.43 84.70
C PHE A 26 23.51 44.70 85.88
N PRO A 27 24.21 45.42 86.77
CA PRO A 27 25.66 45.35 87.01
C PRO A 27 26.09 44.22 87.97
N LEU A 28 27.31 43.68 87.82
CA LEU A 28 27.88 42.80 88.86
C LEU A 28 29.05 43.47 89.59
N ILE A 29 28.71 43.87 90.82
CA ILE A 29 29.55 43.97 92.01
C ILE A 29 30.53 42.78 92.05
N ILE A 30 31.84 43.05 92.06
CA ILE A 30 32.85 42.12 92.57
C ILE A 30 33.48 42.77 93.80
N GLY A 31 32.93 42.43 94.96
CA GLY A 31 33.60 42.55 96.25
C GLY A 31 34.36 41.27 96.57
N SER A 32 35.40 41.43 97.40
CA SER A 32 36.02 40.40 98.26
C SER A 32 36.63 39.16 97.59
N GLY A 33 37.72 39.35 96.84
CA GLY A 33 38.63 38.25 96.46
C GLY A 33 39.97 38.71 95.88
N VAL A 34 39.99 39.85 95.20
CA VAL A 34 41.20 40.45 94.61
C VAL A 34 41.98 41.31 95.63
N VAL A 35 41.36 41.65 96.76
CA VAL A 35 42.00 42.40 97.85
C VAL A 35 43.01 41.53 98.63
N ALA A 36 42.92 40.20 98.61
CA ALA A 36 43.83 39.33 99.38
C ALA A 36 45.18 39.04 98.71
N VAL A 37 45.32 39.22 97.38
CA VAL A 37 46.59 38.97 96.65
C VAL A 37 47.40 40.26 96.45
N LEU A 38 46.77 41.43 96.59
CA LEU A 38 47.44 42.73 96.60
C LEU A 38 47.96 43.15 97.99
N SER A 39 47.58 42.44 99.06
CA SER A 39 48.07 42.70 100.43
C SER A 39 49.36 41.98 100.80
N LEU A 40 49.90 41.10 99.95
CA LEU A 40 51.12 40.32 100.21
C LEU A 40 52.35 40.74 99.39
N LEU A 41 52.21 41.73 98.49
CA LEU A 41 53.31 42.31 97.70
C LEU A 41 53.71 43.72 98.15
N LEU A 42 53.21 44.16 99.31
CA LEU A 42 53.50 45.48 99.91
C LEU A 42 54.60 45.44 100.99
N CYS A 43 55.33 44.33 101.12
CA CYS A 43 56.57 44.30 101.87
C CYS A 43 57.69 43.82 100.94
N VAL A 44 58.67 44.72 100.71
CA VAL A 44 59.92 44.51 99.96
C VAL A 44 59.82 44.73 98.44
N VAL A 45 59.69 46.00 98.04
CA VAL A 45 60.43 46.74 96.98
C VAL A 45 59.59 47.96 96.55
N PHE A 46 60.15 49.17 96.67
CA PHE A 46 59.50 50.45 96.32
C PHE A 46 59.14 50.50 94.82
N ILE A 47 57.84 50.36 94.50
CA ILE A 47 57.30 50.70 93.18
C ILE A 47 56.45 51.98 93.31
N PRO A 48 56.70 53.04 92.51
CA PRO A 48 55.90 54.26 92.52
C PRO A 48 54.40 53.99 92.33
N ALA A 49 53.53 54.66 93.09
CA ALA A 49 52.07 54.52 93.05
C ALA A 49 51.46 54.66 91.63
N ILE A 50 52.15 55.35 90.72
CA ILE A 50 51.78 55.54 89.31
C ILE A 50 51.86 54.22 88.52
N ILE A 51 52.79 53.31 88.85
CA ILE A 51 52.94 52.04 88.13
C ILE A 51 51.83 51.05 88.53
N LEU A 52 51.36 51.08 89.79
CA LEU A 52 50.24 50.24 90.23
C LEU A 52 48.92 50.63 89.58
N THR A 53 48.65 51.93 89.40
CA THR A 53 47.42 52.41 88.74
C THR A 53 47.42 52.10 87.24
N VAL A 54 48.59 52.16 86.58
CA VAL A 54 48.74 51.76 85.17
C VAL A 54 48.55 50.25 85.00
N ILE A 55 49.09 49.41 85.89
CA ILE A 55 48.91 47.96 85.85
C ILE A 55 47.43 47.57 86.09
N ALA A 56 46.75 48.22 87.04
CA ALA A 56 45.31 47.99 87.29
C ALA A 56 44.44 48.43 86.10
N GLY A 57 44.78 49.55 85.45
CA GLY A 57 44.12 50.03 84.23
C GLY A 57 44.29 49.08 83.04
N LEU A 58 45.50 48.54 82.85
CA LEU A 58 45.79 47.56 81.80
C LEU A 58 45.07 46.22 82.06
N ALA A 59 45.01 45.76 83.31
CA ALA A 59 44.28 44.55 83.68
C ALA A 59 42.77 44.69 83.43
N ALA A 60 42.16 45.84 83.77
CA ALA A 60 40.75 46.11 83.49
C ALA A 60 40.47 46.20 81.98
N MET A 61 41.38 46.79 81.20
CA MET A 61 41.26 46.88 79.74
C MET A 61 41.38 45.50 79.06
N ILE A 62 42.27 44.63 79.56
CA ILE A 62 42.40 43.24 79.10
C ILE A 62 41.15 42.43 79.45
N ILE A 63 40.61 42.56 80.66
CA ILE A 63 39.35 41.89 81.06
C ILE A 63 38.18 42.37 80.18
N GLY A 64 38.11 43.69 79.90
CA GLY A 64 37.12 44.26 78.99
C GLY A 64 37.25 43.74 77.55
N LEU A 65 38.47 43.66 77.02
CA LEU A 65 38.75 43.08 75.71
C LEU A 65 38.41 41.58 75.66
N VAL A 66 38.76 40.81 76.69
CA VAL A 66 38.40 39.39 76.81
C VAL A 66 36.88 39.23 76.86
N TYR A 67 36.14 40.10 77.56
CA TYR A 67 34.67 40.06 77.61
C TYR A 67 34.04 40.40 76.25
N VAL A 68 34.54 41.44 75.55
CA VAL A 68 34.06 41.83 74.21
C VAL A 68 34.37 40.77 73.15
N ILE A 69 35.57 40.20 73.18
CA ILE A 69 35.96 39.08 72.29
C ILE A 69 35.07 37.86 72.60
N ARG A 70 34.84 37.56 73.89
CA ARG A 70 33.99 36.44 74.32
C ARG A 70 32.52 36.64 73.94
N ASP A 71 31.95 37.85 74.03
CA ASP A 71 30.58 38.16 73.56
C ASP A 71 30.46 38.12 72.02
N SER A 72 31.48 38.59 71.29
CA SER A 72 31.56 38.50 69.82
C SER A 72 31.65 37.05 69.34
N ASP A 73 32.50 36.24 69.99
CA ASP A 73 32.60 34.80 69.72
C ASP A 73 31.34 34.05 70.15
N TYR A 74 30.67 34.47 71.24
CA TYR A 74 29.38 33.90 71.64
C TYR A 74 28.28 34.25 70.64
N LYS A 75 28.19 35.48 70.15
CA LYS A 75 27.27 35.91 69.09
C LYS A 75 27.53 35.16 67.79
N LYS A 76 28.79 35.06 67.34
CA LYS A 76 29.17 34.25 66.16
C LYS A 76 28.80 32.78 66.34
N LYS A 77 28.98 32.22 67.54
CA LYS A 77 28.61 30.82 67.85
C LYS A 77 27.10 30.63 67.88
N ILE A 78 26.35 31.59 68.41
CA ILE A 78 24.88 31.61 68.38
C ILE A 78 24.39 31.74 66.93
N ASP A 79 24.90 32.69 66.15
CA ASP A 79 24.51 32.88 64.74
C ASP A 79 24.84 31.65 63.89
N LYS A 80 26.01 31.03 64.10
CA LYS A 80 26.38 29.75 63.47
C LYS A 80 25.43 28.63 63.86
N THR A 81 25.01 28.56 65.13
CA THR A 81 24.06 27.56 65.63
C THR A 81 22.65 27.79 65.06
N TYR A 82 22.19 29.05 65.00
CA TYR A 82 20.94 29.44 64.35
C TYR A 82 20.97 29.08 62.86
N SER A 83 22.06 29.39 62.16
CA SER A 83 22.22 29.09 60.73
C SER A 83 22.20 27.58 60.47
N GLN A 84 22.86 26.80 61.32
CA GLN A 84 22.83 25.34 61.25
C GLN A 84 21.42 24.78 61.54
N LEU A 85 20.69 25.38 62.48
CA LEU A 85 19.34 24.96 62.83
C LEU A 85 18.33 25.27 61.71
N TYR A 86 18.42 26.44 61.09
CA TYR A 86 17.62 26.78 59.90
C TYR A 86 17.93 25.84 58.74
N TYR A 87 19.22 25.57 58.47
CA TYR A 87 19.63 24.62 57.46
C TYR A 87 19.07 23.21 57.71
N ASN A 88 19.19 22.68 58.93
CA ASN A 88 18.66 21.36 59.29
C ASN A 88 17.12 21.32 59.19
N THR A 89 16.45 22.41 59.55
CA THR A 89 14.99 22.56 59.43
C THR A 89 14.57 22.54 57.97
N GLU A 90 15.27 23.30 57.13
CA GLU A 90 15.05 23.36 55.68
C GLU A 90 15.26 21.99 55.03
N GLN A 91 16.36 21.29 55.35
CA GLN A 91 16.62 19.94 54.82
C GLN A 91 15.53 18.95 55.23
N SER A 92 15.04 19.03 56.48
CA SER A 92 13.94 18.19 56.96
C SER A 92 12.63 18.48 56.22
N ILE A 93 12.36 19.75 55.91
CA ILE A 93 11.19 20.17 55.12
C ILE A 93 11.30 19.65 53.68
N LEU A 94 12.45 19.86 53.03
CA LEU A 94 12.71 19.37 51.68
C LEU A 94 12.56 17.84 51.57
N GLN A 95 13.09 17.12 52.56
CA GLN A 95 12.92 15.67 52.67
C GLN A 95 11.46 15.26 52.87
N THR A 96 10.70 16.00 53.69
CA THR A 96 9.27 15.73 53.93
C THR A 96 8.42 15.96 52.68
N ILE A 97 8.74 16.98 51.89
CA ILE A 97 8.08 17.28 50.61
C ILE A 97 8.51 16.26 49.53
N GLY A 98 9.68 15.64 49.66
CA GLY A 98 10.25 14.73 48.67
C GLY A 98 10.95 15.47 47.52
N ILE A 99 11.53 16.65 47.79
CA ILE A 99 12.28 17.43 46.79
C ILE A 99 13.73 17.62 47.23
N SER A 100 14.64 17.70 46.26
CA SER A 100 16.09 17.84 46.51
C SER A 100 16.52 19.27 46.86
N GLY A 101 15.63 20.25 46.74
CA GLY A 101 15.91 21.67 46.92
C GLY A 101 14.84 22.55 46.27
N TRP A 102 14.89 23.85 46.57
CA TRP A 102 14.01 24.86 45.95
C TRP A 102 14.48 25.14 44.52
N LYS A 103 13.73 24.65 43.53
CA LYS A 103 14.17 24.64 42.12
C LYS A 103 13.82 25.90 41.33
N TYR A 104 12.69 26.53 41.61
CA TYR A 104 12.11 27.56 40.74
C TYR A 104 12.09 28.93 41.41
N ASN A 105 13.27 29.56 41.49
CA ASN A 105 13.39 30.96 41.87
C ASN A 105 12.98 31.88 40.70
N PHE A 106 12.60 33.12 41.00
CA PHE A 106 12.19 34.12 40.01
C PHE A 106 13.33 34.46 39.03
N ASP A 107 14.58 34.51 39.52
CA ASP A 107 15.74 34.99 38.75
C ASP A 107 16.35 33.95 37.81
N THR A 108 15.85 32.71 37.83
CA THR A 108 16.33 31.57 37.04
C THR A 108 15.25 31.14 36.04
N PRO A 109 15.14 31.80 34.87
CA PRO A 109 14.24 31.36 33.80
C PRO A 109 14.72 30.02 33.21
N GLU A 110 13.79 29.27 32.63
CA GLU A 110 14.11 27.98 31.99
C GLU A 110 14.81 28.17 30.65
N GLU A 111 14.51 29.27 29.95
CA GLU A 111 15.11 29.60 28.66
C GLU A 111 15.55 31.07 28.60
N ARG A 112 16.62 31.35 27.86
CA ARG A 112 17.12 32.71 27.61
C ARG A 112 17.30 32.91 26.12
N VAL A 113 16.65 33.93 25.56
CA VAL A 113 16.69 34.25 24.13
C VAL A 113 17.23 35.66 23.94
N GLN A 114 18.34 35.78 23.20
CA GLN A 114 18.91 37.08 22.83
C GLN A 114 18.37 37.52 21.46
N VAL A 115 17.78 38.70 21.39
CA VAL A 115 17.28 39.29 20.13
C VAL A 115 18.19 40.42 19.64
N LYS A 116 18.02 40.84 18.38
CA LYS A 116 18.92 41.80 17.71
C LYS A 116 18.56 43.27 17.90
N SER A 117 17.39 43.59 18.47
CA SER A 117 16.97 44.98 18.70
C SER A 117 16.00 45.10 19.87
N SER A 118 15.89 46.31 20.43
CA SER A 118 14.92 46.61 21.50
C SER A 118 13.48 46.34 21.04
N GLN A 119 13.12 46.75 19.82
CA GLN A 119 11.79 46.52 19.25
C GLN A 119 11.49 45.03 19.05
N ALA A 120 12.52 44.20 18.81
CA ALA A 120 12.35 42.77 18.71
C ALA A 120 11.99 42.13 20.06
N VAL A 121 12.43 42.69 21.20
CA VAL A 121 12.04 42.21 22.54
C VAL A 121 10.54 42.41 22.77
N GLU A 122 10.02 43.58 22.40
CA GLU A 122 8.61 43.93 22.60
C GLU A 122 7.68 42.99 21.82
N LYS A 123 8.04 42.75 20.55
CA LYS A 123 7.30 41.89 19.61
C LYS A 123 7.54 40.38 19.81
N TYR A 124 8.46 39.97 20.68
CA TYR A 124 8.69 38.56 20.96
C TYR A 124 7.59 38.01 21.88
N ASP A 125 6.94 36.94 21.46
CA ASP A 125 5.88 36.25 22.19
C ASP A 125 6.11 34.73 22.20
N ASP A 126 5.18 33.99 22.81
CA ASP A 126 5.24 32.54 22.93
C ASP A 126 5.16 31.84 21.57
N VAL A 127 4.33 32.34 20.65
CA VAL A 127 4.23 31.82 19.27
C VAL A 127 5.57 31.94 18.55
N LYS A 128 6.22 33.10 18.60
CA LYS A 128 7.52 33.32 17.99
C LYS A 128 8.60 32.44 18.60
N PHE A 129 8.55 32.23 19.92
CA PHE A 129 9.44 31.28 20.60
C PHE A 129 9.32 29.87 20.01
N PHE A 130 8.12 29.31 19.90
CA PHE A 130 7.93 27.96 19.36
C PHE A 130 8.25 27.84 17.86
N LYS A 131 8.05 28.91 17.08
CA LYS A 131 8.44 28.93 15.66
C LYS A 131 9.95 28.90 15.43
N GLU A 132 10.71 29.60 16.27
CA GLU A 132 12.16 29.75 16.08
C GLU A 132 12.97 28.63 16.74
N ASN A 133 12.35 27.77 17.56
CA ASN A 133 13.02 26.73 18.33
C ASN A 133 12.40 25.36 18.05
N GLU A 134 12.98 24.63 17.08
CA GLU A 134 12.58 23.27 16.73
C GLU A 134 12.74 22.32 17.94
N GLY A 135 11.73 21.48 18.21
CA GLY A 135 11.70 20.60 19.40
C GLY A 135 11.34 21.29 20.73
N ALA A 136 11.03 22.60 20.73
CA ALA A 136 10.66 23.32 21.95
C ALA A 136 9.37 22.79 22.60
N PHE A 137 8.41 22.26 21.82
CA PHE A 137 7.17 21.69 22.36
C PHE A 137 7.43 20.55 23.34
N ASP A 138 8.25 19.57 22.95
CA ASP A 138 8.57 18.41 23.79
C ASP A 138 9.33 18.84 25.05
N LYS A 139 10.31 19.73 24.89
CA LYS A 139 11.09 20.29 26.00
C LYS A 139 10.18 21.02 27.00
N VAL A 140 9.33 21.91 26.53
CA VAL A 140 8.41 22.68 27.37
C VAL A 140 7.39 21.77 28.04
N ALA A 141 6.80 20.81 27.31
CA ALA A 141 5.84 19.86 27.85
C ALA A 141 6.42 19.03 29.00
N ASN A 142 7.64 18.52 28.82
CA ASN A 142 8.35 17.74 29.84
C ASN A 142 8.63 18.58 31.10
N ILE A 143 9.17 19.78 30.94
CA ILE A 143 9.47 20.67 32.07
C ILE A 143 8.19 21.11 32.80
N MET A 144 7.10 21.35 32.07
CA MET A 144 5.82 21.70 32.68
C MET A 144 5.20 20.56 33.47
N LYS A 145 5.37 19.30 33.03
CA LYS A 145 4.96 18.12 33.78
C LYS A 145 5.74 17.96 35.10
N GLU A 146 7.05 18.21 35.07
CA GLU A 146 7.87 18.23 36.28
C GLU A 146 7.44 19.33 37.25
N LYS A 147 7.18 20.54 36.72
CA LYS A 147 6.71 21.69 37.50
C LYS A 147 5.34 21.46 38.14
N ASP A 148 4.42 20.81 37.43
CA ASP A 148 3.11 20.47 37.97
C ASP A 148 3.24 19.45 39.13
N SER A 149 4.10 18.45 38.97
CA SER A 149 4.43 17.49 40.04
C SER A 149 5.04 18.20 41.26
N TYR A 150 5.97 19.14 41.03
CA TYR A 150 6.57 19.97 42.08
C TYR A 150 5.53 20.83 42.80
N CYS A 151 4.66 21.52 42.07
CA CYS A 151 3.58 22.33 42.65
C CYS A 151 2.61 21.48 43.48
N SER A 152 2.27 20.29 42.99
CA SER A 152 1.39 19.35 43.68
C SER A 152 1.98 18.89 45.01
N ALA A 153 3.27 18.56 45.05
CA ALA A 153 3.98 18.21 46.29
C ALA A 153 3.99 19.38 47.30
N LEU A 154 4.26 20.60 46.84
CA LEU A 154 4.25 21.79 47.70
C LEU A 154 2.85 22.13 48.25
N ARG A 155 1.81 22.07 47.40
CA ARG A 155 0.42 22.27 47.84
C ARG A 155 0.00 21.22 48.84
N TYR A 156 0.35 19.96 48.59
CA TYR A 156 0.10 18.87 49.53
C TYR A 156 0.76 19.13 50.89
N PHE A 157 2.03 19.55 50.89
CA PHE A 157 2.74 19.92 52.11
C PHE A 157 2.06 21.08 52.85
N LEU A 158 1.71 22.18 52.18
CA LEU A 158 1.02 23.32 52.82
C LEU A 158 -0.28 22.90 53.51
N ASN A 159 -1.03 21.98 52.89
CA ASN A 159 -2.26 21.45 53.46
C ASN A 159 -1.99 20.46 54.61
N ASN A 160 -0.96 19.62 54.49
CA ASN A 160 -0.73 18.44 55.34
C ASN A 160 0.70 18.40 55.91
N ASN A 161 1.02 19.29 56.86
CA ASN A 161 2.32 19.24 57.54
C ASN A 161 2.23 19.51 59.05
N ALA A 162 3.19 18.97 59.78
CA ALA A 162 3.33 19.10 61.23
C ALA A 162 4.03 20.40 61.68
N TYR A 163 4.48 21.23 60.75
CA TYR A 163 5.26 22.45 61.02
C TYR A 163 4.37 23.69 61.26
N LYS A 164 3.05 23.57 61.10
CA LYS A 164 2.08 24.66 61.30
C LYS A 164 2.16 25.32 62.69
N GLY A 165 2.64 24.61 63.70
CA GLY A 165 2.83 25.12 65.06
C GLY A 165 4.08 25.96 65.28
N LEU A 166 4.99 26.07 64.30
CA LEU A 166 6.23 26.85 64.42
C LEU A 166 5.97 28.35 64.25
N SER A 167 6.63 29.18 65.06
CA SER A 167 6.54 30.65 64.95
C SER A 167 7.06 31.20 63.61
N SER A 168 7.93 30.46 62.92
CA SER A 168 8.49 30.79 61.60
C SER A 168 7.63 30.32 60.42
N TYR A 169 6.55 29.56 60.68
CA TYR A 169 5.73 28.93 59.64
C TYR A 169 5.07 29.93 58.66
N PRO A 170 4.54 31.10 59.08
CA PRO A 170 3.94 32.05 58.14
C PRO A 170 4.91 32.57 57.06
N GLY A 171 6.18 32.77 57.41
CA GLY A 171 7.21 33.16 56.44
C GLY A 171 7.56 32.01 55.48
N LEU A 172 7.57 30.78 56.00
CA LEU A 172 7.77 29.58 55.18
C LEU A 172 6.60 29.35 54.22
N SER A 173 5.35 29.49 54.66
CA SER A 173 4.19 29.30 53.79
C SER A 173 4.16 30.30 52.64
N GLN A 174 4.44 31.58 52.92
CA GLN A 174 4.58 32.61 51.88
C GLN A 174 5.72 32.29 50.90
N PHE A 175 6.84 31.77 51.39
CA PHE A 175 7.96 31.36 50.55
C PHE A 175 7.59 30.18 49.64
N ILE A 176 6.88 29.18 50.17
CA ILE A 176 6.40 28.03 49.40
C ILE A 176 5.35 28.47 48.36
N GLU A 177 4.41 29.35 48.72
CA GLU A 177 3.43 29.91 47.80
C GLU A 177 4.10 30.65 46.64
N LYS A 178 5.16 31.44 46.92
CA LYS A 178 5.95 32.10 45.88
C LYS A 178 6.65 31.09 44.95
N ASN A 179 7.16 29.99 45.49
CA ASN A 179 7.75 28.91 44.69
C ASN A 179 6.72 28.22 43.81
N ILE A 180 5.49 27.99 44.31
CA ILE A 180 4.38 27.47 43.51
C ILE A 180 4.05 28.43 42.38
N GLN A 181 3.89 29.73 42.66
CA GLN A 181 3.60 30.75 41.64
C GLN A 181 4.68 30.79 40.54
N ASN A 182 5.96 30.73 40.91
CA ASN A 182 7.06 30.72 39.95
C ASN A 182 7.08 29.47 39.05
N ALA A 183 6.57 28.34 39.55
CA ALA A 183 6.54 27.07 38.84
C ALA A 183 5.28 26.87 37.97
N GLN A 184 4.29 27.77 38.01
CA GLN A 184 3.03 27.63 37.25
C GLN A 184 3.17 27.82 35.72
N ALA A 185 4.29 28.33 35.24
CA ALA A 185 4.52 28.59 33.82
C ALA A 185 5.96 28.27 33.41
N TYR A 186 6.16 27.97 32.13
CA TYR A 186 7.46 27.90 31.50
C TYR A 186 7.91 29.32 31.14
N ARG A 187 9.07 29.74 31.61
CA ARG A 187 9.52 31.14 31.55
C ARG A 187 10.65 31.29 30.55
N VAL A 188 10.38 32.07 29.51
CA VAL A 188 11.36 32.45 28.49
C VAL A 188 11.77 33.88 28.74
N PHE A 189 13.05 34.08 29.03
CA PHE A 189 13.62 35.40 29.25
C PHE A 189 14.24 35.95 27.97
N VAL A 190 13.58 36.94 27.39
CA VAL A 190 14.00 37.58 26.14
C VAL A 190 14.73 38.88 26.46
N TYR A 191 15.92 39.09 25.89
CA TYR A 191 16.73 40.27 26.18
C TYR A 191 17.51 40.81 24.98
N TYR A 192 17.83 42.10 25.06
CA TYR A 192 18.66 42.82 24.11
C TYR A 192 19.61 43.76 24.85
N TYR A 193 20.86 43.81 24.37
CA TYR A 193 21.85 44.81 24.74
C TYR A 193 22.28 45.56 23.50
N SER A 194 22.34 46.90 23.56
CA SER A 194 22.89 47.67 22.45
C SER A 194 24.36 47.31 22.21
N PRO A 195 24.87 47.39 20.97
CA PRO A 195 26.29 47.18 20.70
C PRO A 195 27.22 48.08 21.54
N THR A 196 26.71 49.22 22.00
CA THR A 196 27.40 50.20 22.84
C THR A 196 27.20 49.97 24.34
N GLY A 197 26.38 49.01 24.76
CA GLY A 197 26.04 48.71 26.16
C GLY A 197 25.22 49.78 26.89
N ARG A 198 24.81 50.86 26.19
CA ARG A 198 24.14 52.03 26.79
C ARG A 198 22.63 51.84 26.99
N SER A 199 22.01 50.90 26.28
CA SER A 199 20.59 50.57 26.45
C SER A 199 20.37 49.05 26.53
N GLN A 200 19.45 48.66 27.42
CA GLN A 200 19.03 47.28 27.62
C GLN A 200 17.50 47.20 27.60
N ASN A 201 16.95 46.16 26.98
CA ASN A 201 15.53 45.84 27.06
C ASN A 201 15.38 44.35 27.37
N LYS A 202 14.42 44.01 28.22
CA LYS A 202 14.17 42.63 28.67
C LYS A 202 12.70 42.39 28.94
N LYS A 203 12.24 41.17 28.66
CA LYS A 203 10.86 40.73 28.85
C LYS A 203 10.85 39.27 29.30
N MET A 204 9.96 38.94 30.24
CA MET A 204 9.68 37.55 30.61
C MET A 204 8.39 37.12 29.93
N ILE A 205 8.42 36.00 29.23
CA ILE A 205 7.25 35.36 28.62
C ILE A 205 6.91 34.15 29.47
N ASN A 206 5.69 34.12 30.01
CA ASN A 206 5.19 33.02 30.83
C ASN A 206 4.22 32.17 30.01
N ILE A 207 4.62 30.94 29.71
CA ILE A 207 3.82 29.99 28.91
C ILE A 207 3.20 28.98 29.87
N SER A 208 1.88 29.07 30.05
CA SER A 208 1.14 28.17 30.94
C SER A 208 0.83 26.83 30.25
N TYR A 209 0.54 25.80 31.05
CA TYR A 209 0.15 24.49 30.52
C TYR A 209 -1.09 24.55 29.60
N PRO A 210 -2.19 25.24 29.97
CA PRO A 210 -3.33 25.41 29.07
C PRO A 210 -2.98 26.08 27.75
N ARG A 211 -2.06 27.06 27.77
CA ARG A 211 -1.60 27.74 26.55
C ARG A 211 -0.81 26.79 25.64
N ILE A 212 -0.01 25.90 26.19
CA ILE A 212 0.72 24.87 25.42
C ILE A 212 -0.28 23.92 24.74
N CYS A 213 -1.28 23.42 25.47
CA CYS A 213 -2.32 22.56 24.90
C CYS A 213 -3.08 23.26 23.76
N GLN A 214 -3.38 24.56 23.92
CA GLN A 214 -4.01 25.35 22.88
C GLN A 214 -3.15 25.42 21.61
N LEU A 215 -1.85 25.69 21.75
CA LEU A 215 -0.92 25.78 20.62
C LEU A 215 -0.71 24.44 19.89
N LEU A 216 -0.77 23.32 20.63
CA LEU A 216 -0.67 21.97 20.04
C LEU A 216 -1.94 21.55 19.29
N ASN A 217 -3.11 21.89 19.83
CA ASN A 217 -4.39 21.50 19.25
C ASN A 217 -4.82 22.39 18.08
N ASP A 218 -4.35 23.63 18.03
CA ASP A 218 -4.66 24.58 16.97
C ASP A 218 -3.38 25.09 16.28
N LYS A 219 -2.95 24.35 15.26
CA LYS A 219 -1.78 24.70 14.43
C LYS A 219 -1.93 26.04 13.70
N SER A 220 -3.16 26.57 13.53
CA SER A 220 -3.36 27.87 12.89
C SER A 220 -2.73 29.02 13.67
N ILE A 221 -2.57 28.86 14.98
CA ILE A 221 -1.93 29.87 15.86
C ILE A 221 -0.41 29.93 15.59
N LEU A 222 0.18 28.80 15.21
CA LEU A 222 1.61 28.65 14.91
C LEU A 222 1.95 28.96 13.46
N MET A 223 1.02 29.49 12.68
CA MET A 223 1.21 29.73 11.25
C MET A 223 0.60 31.08 10.87
N SER A 224 1.16 31.74 9.86
CA SER A 224 0.47 32.84 9.19
C SER A 224 -0.74 32.31 8.42
N LYS A 225 -1.68 33.18 8.06
CA LYS A 225 -2.84 32.78 7.22
C LYS A 225 -2.41 32.11 5.91
N GLY A 226 -1.31 32.56 5.31
CA GLY A 226 -0.74 31.96 4.10
C GLY A 226 -0.14 30.58 4.35
N GLU A 227 0.66 30.42 5.41
CA GLU A 227 1.24 29.13 5.81
C GLU A 227 0.17 28.11 6.19
N TYR A 228 -0.86 28.52 6.94
CA TYR A 228 -1.95 27.65 7.35
C TYR A 228 -2.80 27.21 6.15
N SER A 229 -3.11 28.11 5.21
CA SER A 229 -3.81 27.74 3.98
C SER A 229 -2.99 26.77 3.12
N LYS A 230 -1.66 26.93 3.09
CA LYS A 230 -0.77 26.00 2.40
C LYS A 230 -0.77 24.63 3.07
N TYR A 231 -0.68 24.58 4.40
CA TYR A 231 -0.74 23.35 5.19
C TYR A 231 -2.04 22.57 4.93
N LEU A 232 -3.20 23.24 4.94
CA LEU A 232 -4.48 22.59 4.64
C LEU A 232 -4.54 22.03 3.21
N LYS A 233 -3.93 22.72 2.23
CA LYS A 233 -3.85 22.22 0.85
C LYS A 233 -2.92 21.02 0.72
N GLU A 234 -1.80 21.02 1.45
CA GLU A 234 -0.86 19.89 1.47
C GLU A 234 -1.52 18.65 2.11
N GLN A 235 -2.22 18.81 3.24
CA GLN A 235 -2.96 17.72 3.89
C GLN A 235 -4.09 17.18 3.01
N ALA A 236 -4.91 18.06 2.42
CA ALA A 236 -5.98 17.62 1.51
C ALA A 236 -5.42 16.90 0.26
N LYS A 237 -4.21 17.27 -0.19
CA LYS A 237 -3.52 16.57 -1.28
C LYS A 237 -3.06 15.18 -0.85
N GLU A 238 -2.45 15.05 0.33
CA GLU A 238 -2.03 13.76 0.89
C GLU A 238 -3.22 12.82 1.11
N GLU A 239 -4.31 13.31 1.68
CA GLU A 239 -5.54 12.53 1.88
C GLU A 239 -6.17 12.10 0.55
N LEU A 240 -6.15 12.97 -0.47
CA LEU A 240 -6.62 12.63 -1.81
C LEU A 240 -5.75 11.56 -2.47
N GLU A 241 -4.42 11.67 -2.36
CA GLU A 241 -3.47 10.68 -2.88
C GLU A 241 -3.65 9.32 -2.19
N GLN A 242 -3.86 9.31 -0.87
CA GLN A 242 -4.17 8.08 -0.13
C GLN A 242 -5.50 7.47 -0.60
N LYS A 243 -6.55 8.27 -0.76
CA LYS A 243 -7.84 7.78 -1.27
C LYS A 243 -7.71 7.21 -2.69
N GLN A 244 -6.93 7.86 -3.56
CA GLN A 244 -6.63 7.33 -4.90
C GLN A 244 -5.93 5.96 -4.81
N HIS A 245 -4.95 5.83 -3.92
CA HIS A 245 -4.23 4.57 -3.69
C HIS A 245 -5.16 3.45 -3.20
N ASP A 246 -6.05 3.73 -2.25
CA ASP A 246 -7.01 2.74 -1.74
C ASP A 246 -7.94 2.19 -2.84
N TYR A 247 -8.28 3.01 -3.84
CA TYR A 247 -9.05 2.56 -5.00
C TYR A 247 -8.23 1.70 -5.97
N TYR A 248 -6.94 1.99 -6.15
CA TYR A 248 -6.07 1.09 -6.92
C TYR A 248 -5.94 -0.28 -6.25
N GLU A 249 -5.84 -0.33 -4.92
CA GLU A 249 -5.85 -1.59 -4.16
C GLU A 249 -7.15 -2.38 -4.30
N LYS A 250 -8.31 -1.70 -4.40
CA LYS A 250 -9.58 -2.38 -4.75
C LYS A 250 -9.51 -3.03 -6.13
N VAL A 251 -9.01 -2.29 -7.13
CA VAL A 251 -8.87 -2.80 -8.51
C VAL A 251 -7.89 -3.98 -8.58
N ASN A 252 -6.74 -3.88 -7.90
CA ASN A 252 -5.73 -4.94 -7.87
C ASN A 252 -6.26 -6.23 -7.26
N ARG A 253 -7.03 -6.15 -6.17
CA ARG A 253 -7.64 -7.35 -5.55
C ARG A 253 -8.51 -8.13 -6.54
N ILE A 254 -9.30 -7.44 -7.36
CA ILE A 254 -10.13 -8.08 -8.39
C ILE A 254 -9.25 -8.75 -9.46
N ILE A 255 -8.19 -8.06 -9.90
CA ILE A 255 -7.25 -8.57 -10.91
C ILE A 255 -6.54 -9.82 -10.39
N ASP A 256 -6.02 -9.78 -9.17
CA ASP A 256 -5.29 -10.87 -8.55
C ASP A 256 -6.20 -12.08 -8.33
N PHE A 257 -7.39 -11.86 -7.78
CA PHE A 257 -8.40 -12.90 -7.62
C PHE A 257 -8.77 -13.57 -8.97
N THR A 258 -8.93 -12.77 -10.02
CA THR A 258 -9.23 -13.27 -11.37
C THR A 258 -8.06 -14.09 -11.93
N ASN A 259 -6.83 -13.60 -11.79
CA ASN A 259 -5.62 -14.28 -12.24
C ASN A 259 -5.44 -15.64 -11.53
N GLU A 260 -5.66 -15.69 -10.22
CA GLU A 260 -5.60 -16.92 -9.41
C GLU A 260 -6.70 -17.91 -9.81
N SER A 261 -7.92 -17.40 -10.06
CA SER A 261 -9.08 -18.22 -10.40
C SER A 261 -9.04 -18.74 -11.84
N LYS A 262 -8.24 -18.14 -12.73
CA LYS A 262 -8.20 -18.46 -14.16
C LYS A 262 -7.93 -19.94 -14.47
N ALA A 263 -7.10 -20.60 -13.67
CA ALA A 263 -6.80 -22.03 -13.83
C ALA A 263 -8.02 -22.94 -13.58
N ASN A 264 -9.02 -22.46 -12.84
CA ASN A 264 -10.21 -23.21 -12.47
C ASN A 264 -11.42 -22.89 -13.38
N ILE A 265 -11.27 -21.96 -14.33
CA ILE A 265 -12.31 -21.65 -15.31
C ILE A 265 -12.34 -22.76 -16.35
N VAL A 266 -13.47 -23.47 -16.41
CA VAL A 266 -13.67 -24.61 -17.30
C VAL A 266 -14.25 -24.14 -18.63
N CYS A 267 -15.17 -23.20 -18.57
CA CYS A 267 -15.91 -22.71 -19.72
C CYS A 267 -15.14 -21.60 -20.44
N ARG A 268 -14.79 -21.81 -21.72
CA ARG A 268 -14.05 -20.79 -22.51
C ARG A 268 -14.81 -19.48 -22.75
N PRO A 269 -16.14 -19.46 -23.01
CA PRO A 269 -16.92 -18.22 -23.03
C PRO A 269 -16.75 -17.35 -21.77
N ASP A 270 -16.67 -17.98 -20.59
CA ASP A 270 -16.50 -17.28 -19.33
C ASP A 270 -15.11 -16.64 -19.20
N GLU A 271 -14.08 -17.29 -19.75
CA GLU A 271 -12.73 -16.70 -19.83
C GLU A 271 -12.74 -15.40 -20.67
N ASP A 272 -13.44 -15.39 -21.80
CA ASP A 272 -13.59 -14.18 -22.63
C ASP A 272 -14.41 -13.09 -21.91
N GLU A 273 -15.41 -13.48 -21.12
CA GLU A 273 -16.23 -12.54 -20.34
C GLU A 273 -15.43 -11.92 -19.20
N LEU A 274 -14.64 -12.71 -18.47
CA LEU A 274 -13.68 -12.21 -17.48
C LEU A 274 -12.70 -11.22 -18.12
N ASP A 275 -12.13 -11.56 -19.28
CA ASP A 275 -11.24 -10.65 -20.01
C ASP A 275 -11.93 -9.31 -20.33
N LYS A 276 -13.21 -9.31 -20.72
CA LYS A 276 -13.98 -8.09 -21.01
C LYS A 276 -14.26 -7.28 -19.74
N LEU A 277 -14.65 -7.94 -18.66
CA LEU A 277 -14.92 -7.30 -17.38
C LEU A 277 -13.66 -6.61 -16.85
N ILE A 278 -12.54 -7.32 -16.84
CA ILE A 278 -11.26 -6.76 -16.40
C ILE A 278 -10.84 -5.60 -17.31
N ASN A 279 -10.91 -5.73 -18.63
CA ASN A 279 -10.60 -4.60 -19.52
C ASN A 279 -11.50 -3.38 -19.26
N SER A 280 -12.80 -3.59 -19.01
CA SER A 280 -13.70 -2.50 -18.65
C SER A 280 -13.37 -1.90 -17.28
N LEU A 281 -12.89 -2.70 -16.32
CA LEU A 281 -12.42 -2.24 -15.02
C LEU A 281 -11.25 -1.27 -15.22
N PHE A 282 -10.22 -1.69 -15.96
CA PHE A 282 -9.05 -0.87 -16.25
C PHE A 282 -9.41 0.45 -16.93
N ASP A 283 -10.16 0.40 -18.03
CA ASP A 283 -10.47 1.56 -18.87
C ASP A 283 -11.25 2.64 -18.10
N ARG A 284 -12.21 2.22 -17.26
CA ARG A 284 -13.14 3.13 -16.59
C ARG A 284 -12.68 3.58 -15.21
N THR A 285 -11.79 2.85 -14.55
CA THR A 285 -11.37 3.19 -13.18
C THR A 285 -10.06 3.97 -13.15
N ILE A 286 -8.97 3.45 -13.72
CA ILE A 286 -7.62 3.99 -13.49
C ILE A 286 -7.50 5.45 -13.92
N ASN A 287 -7.97 5.77 -15.13
CA ASN A 287 -7.95 7.15 -15.63
C ASN A 287 -8.92 8.07 -14.91
N SER A 288 -10.01 7.52 -14.37
CA SER A 288 -11.02 8.29 -13.63
C SER A 288 -10.50 8.64 -12.23
N ILE A 289 -9.87 7.69 -11.54
CA ILE A 289 -9.21 7.89 -10.23
C ILE A 289 -8.20 9.04 -10.33
N LYS A 290 -7.33 9.03 -11.35
CA LYS A 290 -6.34 10.11 -11.59
C LYS A 290 -6.96 11.49 -11.84
N LYS A 291 -8.20 11.56 -12.35
CA LYS A 291 -8.87 12.83 -12.69
C LYS A 291 -9.55 13.50 -11.51
N ILE A 292 -9.91 12.76 -10.47
CA ILE A 292 -10.62 13.31 -9.32
C ILE A 292 -9.66 14.16 -8.49
N LYS A 293 -10.05 15.44 -8.28
CA LYS A 293 -9.22 16.45 -7.60
C LYS A 293 -9.71 16.83 -6.21
N SER A 294 -10.80 16.23 -5.76
CA SER A 294 -11.44 16.53 -4.48
C SER A 294 -11.77 15.24 -3.74
N ILE A 295 -11.63 15.24 -2.42
CA ILE A 295 -11.93 14.08 -1.58
C ILE A 295 -13.45 13.83 -1.48
N ASP A 296 -14.25 14.90 -1.52
CA ASP A 296 -15.71 14.89 -1.37
C ASP A 296 -16.47 14.73 -2.70
N SER A 297 -15.76 14.36 -3.77
CA SER A 297 -16.35 14.14 -5.11
C SER A 297 -17.38 13.02 -5.10
N GLU A 298 -18.56 13.25 -5.68
CA GLU A 298 -19.58 12.20 -5.90
C GLU A 298 -19.08 11.12 -6.88
N GLU A 299 -18.11 11.45 -7.73
CA GLU A 299 -17.45 10.53 -8.65
C GLU A 299 -16.80 9.34 -7.94
N TRP A 300 -16.41 9.49 -6.66
CA TRP A 300 -15.91 8.38 -5.85
C TRP A 300 -16.96 7.29 -5.64
N GLN A 301 -18.22 7.68 -5.37
CA GLN A 301 -19.30 6.72 -5.18
C GLN A 301 -19.63 6.00 -6.49
N MET A 302 -19.68 6.75 -7.60
CA MET A 302 -19.91 6.16 -8.92
C MET A 302 -18.83 5.13 -9.30
N LEU A 303 -17.57 5.40 -8.95
CA LEU A 303 -16.48 4.44 -9.13
C LEU A 303 -16.63 3.22 -8.23
N ASP A 304 -17.06 3.42 -6.98
CA ASP A 304 -17.24 2.33 -6.03
C ASP A 304 -18.35 1.37 -6.48
N ASP A 305 -19.49 1.92 -6.92
CA ASP A 305 -20.61 1.15 -7.46
C ASP A 305 -20.19 0.36 -8.71
N PHE A 306 -19.41 1.00 -9.60
CA PHE A 306 -18.90 0.34 -10.81
C PHE A 306 -17.91 -0.78 -10.50
N ILE A 307 -16.93 -0.53 -9.60
CA ILE A 307 -15.94 -1.53 -9.17
C ILE A 307 -16.66 -2.71 -8.51
N SER A 308 -17.60 -2.45 -7.61
CA SER A 308 -18.37 -3.48 -6.91
C SER A 308 -19.24 -4.31 -7.87
N GLY A 309 -19.80 -3.68 -8.91
CA GLY A 309 -20.55 -4.37 -9.95
C GLY A 309 -19.69 -5.32 -10.78
N ILE A 310 -18.46 -4.91 -11.12
CA ILE A 310 -17.48 -5.78 -11.79
C ILE A 310 -17.09 -6.94 -10.87
N ASP A 311 -16.73 -6.65 -9.62
CA ASP A 311 -16.32 -7.64 -8.61
C ASP A 311 -17.38 -8.72 -8.44
N SER A 312 -18.64 -8.32 -8.25
CA SER A 312 -19.76 -9.26 -8.16
C SER A 312 -19.95 -10.09 -9.43
N SER A 313 -19.67 -9.54 -10.62
CA SER A 313 -19.80 -10.29 -11.88
C SER A 313 -18.69 -11.33 -12.02
N VAL A 314 -17.46 -10.96 -11.65
CA VAL A 314 -16.30 -11.87 -11.60
C VAL A 314 -16.58 -13.01 -10.62
N ASP A 315 -17.04 -12.69 -9.40
CA ASP A 315 -17.39 -13.68 -8.37
C ASP A 315 -18.45 -14.68 -8.87
N GLN A 316 -19.48 -14.20 -9.55
CA GLN A 316 -20.53 -15.06 -10.11
C GLN A 316 -19.95 -16.03 -11.15
N ILE A 317 -19.08 -15.56 -12.05
CA ILE A 317 -18.44 -16.40 -13.07
C ILE A 317 -17.55 -17.46 -12.40
N VAL A 318 -16.74 -17.06 -11.42
CA VAL A 318 -15.85 -17.98 -10.70
C VAL A 318 -16.66 -19.01 -9.92
N ALA A 319 -17.70 -18.59 -9.19
CA ALA A 319 -18.58 -19.48 -8.44
C ALA A 319 -19.33 -20.47 -9.35
N LYS A 320 -19.79 -20.01 -10.52
CA LYS A 320 -20.41 -20.86 -11.55
C LYS A 320 -19.44 -21.96 -12.02
N ASN A 321 -18.20 -21.59 -12.37
CA ASN A 321 -17.18 -22.55 -12.82
C ASN A 321 -16.76 -23.52 -11.72
N LYS A 322 -16.70 -23.06 -10.47
CA LYS A 322 -16.46 -23.93 -9.31
C LYS A 322 -17.55 -25.00 -9.19
N ARG A 323 -18.83 -24.62 -9.29
CA ARG A 323 -19.96 -25.56 -9.25
C ARG A 323 -19.92 -26.59 -10.38
N ILE A 324 -19.42 -26.20 -11.56
CA ILE A 324 -19.21 -27.11 -12.70
C ILE A 324 -18.10 -28.12 -12.37
N ASN A 325 -16.95 -27.66 -11.85
CA ASN A 325 -15.87 -28.55 -11.40
C ASN A 325 -16.31 -29.52 -10.31
N ASP A 326 -17.04 -29.05 -9.30
CA ASP A 326 -17.54 -29.88 -8.20
C ASP A 326 -18.42 -31.04 -8.72
N TYR A 327 -19.19 -30.82 -9.79
CA TYR A 327 -19.93 -31.89 -10.45
C TYR A 327 -19.02 -32.88 -11.18
N TYR A 328 -18.00 -32.41 -11.89
CA TYR A 328 -17.05 -33.30 -12.57
C TYR A 328 -16.22 -34.15 -11.61
N ASP A 329 -16.03 -33.69 -10.38
CA ASP A 329 -15.38 -34.47 -9.32
C ASP A 329 -16.33 -35.47 -8.62
N SER A 330 -17.64 -35.35 -8.86
CA SER A 330 -18.66 -36.18 -8.22
C SER A 330 -18.69 -37.64 -8.71
N GLU A 331 -19.20 -38.53 -7.85
CA GLU A 331 -19.43 -39.94 -8.21
C GLU A 331 -20.51 -40.11 -9.30
N GLY A 332 -21.46 -39.17 -9.38
CA GLY A 332 -22.48 -39.16 -10.43
C GLY A 332 -21.86 -39.04 -11.82
N PHE A 333 -20.96 -38.07 -12.00
CA PHE A 333 -20.24 -37.91 -13.26
C PHE A 333 -19.35 -39.11 -13.59
N LYS A 334 -18.64 -39.68 -12.60
CA LYS A 334 -17.81 -40.89 -12.81
C LYS A 334 -18.63 -42.08 -13.32
N THR A 335 -19.84 -42.27 -12.81
CA THR A 335 -20.74 -43.35 -13.23
C THR A 335 -21.17 -43.19 -14.68
N ILE A 336 -21.55 -41.97 -15.08
CA ILE A 336 -21.91 -41.64 -16.47
C ILE A 336 -20.70 -41.87 -17.37
N LYS A 337 -19.53 -41.36 -16.98
CA LYS A 337 -18.29 -41.51 -17.76
C LYS A 337 -17.94 -42.97 -18.02
N ASN A 338 -17.95 -43.82 -16.99
CA ASN A 338 -17.67 -45.25 -17.14
C ASN A 338 -18.68 -45.96 -18.06
N THR A 339 -19.95 -45.53 -18.04
CA THR A 339 -20.99 -46.09 -18.92
C THR A 339 -20.72 -45.69 -20.37
N CYS A 340 -20.41 -44.42 -20.62
CA CYS A 340 -20.08 -43.89 -21.94
C CYS A 340 -18.78 -44.45 -22.51
N ASP A 341 -17.75 -44.70 -21.70
CA ASP A 341 -16.46 -45.22 -22.16
C ASP A 341 -16.64 -46.52 -22.99
N SER A 342 -17.52 -47.43 -22.55
CA SER A 342 -17.81 -48.68 -23.28
C SER A 342 -18.52 -48.47 -24.62
N LEU A 343 -19.31 -47.40 -24.75
CA LEU A 343 -20.00 -47.02 -25.99
C LEU A 343 -19.07 -46.29 -26.95
N MET A 344 -18.04 -45.62 -26.42
CA MET A 344 -17.14 -44.75 -27.18
C MET A 344 -15.87 -45.45 -27.70
N ASP A 345 -15.63 -46.71 -27.34
CA ASP A 345 -14.46 -47.46 -27.78
C ASP A 345 -14.36 -47.58 -29.30
N SER A 346 -15.48 -47.73 -30.03
CA SER A 346 -15.47 -47.75 -31.51
C SER A 346 -15.24 -46.37 -32.15
N GLN A 347 -15.30 -45.29 -31.38
CA GLN A 347 -15.26 -43.89 -31.83
C GLN A 347 -13.97 -43.20 -31.40
N LYS A 348 -13.22 -43.81 -30.48
CA LYS A 348 -11.95 -43.31 -29.97
C LYS A 348 -10.95 -42.99 -31.07
N GLU A 349 -10.83 -43.88 -32.07
CA GLU A 349 -9.96 -43.63 -33.23
C GLU A 349 -10.41 -42.43 -34.07
N PHE A 350 -11.72 -42.25 -34.23
CA PHE A 350 -12.29 -41.11 -34.96
C PHE A 350 -12.09 -39.80 -34.18
N ASN A 351 -12.35 -39.80 -32.87
CA ASN A 351 -12.14 -38.63 -32.02
C ASN A 351 -10.66 -38.19 -32.01
N ASN A 352 -9.74 -39.13 -31.86
CA ASN A 352 -8.30 -38.85 -31.95
C ASN A 352 -7.92 -38.24 -33.31
N TYR A 353 -8.50 -38.75 -34.40
CA TYR A 353 -8.29 -38.20 -35.74
C TYR A 353 -8.79 -36.76 -35.86
N ILE A 354 -9.96 -36.44 -35.29
CA ILE A 354 -10.50 -35.08 -35.27
C ILE A 354 -9.64 -34.15 -34.41
N GLU A 355 -9.12 -34.61 -33.27
CA GLU A 355 -8.20 -33.83 -32.45
C GLU A 355 -6.89 -33.51 -33.18
N GLU A 356 -6.31 -34.48 -33.91
CA GLU A 356 -5.15 -34.27 -34.78
C GLU A 356 -5.42 -33.17 -35.83
N LYS A 357 -6.63 -33.17 -36.40
CA LYS A 357 -7.09 -32.18 -37.38
C LYS A 357 -7.30 -30.80 -36.78
N VAL A 358 -7.90 -30.70 -35.60
CA VAL A 358 -8.03 -29.44 -34.85
C VAL A 358 -6.64 -28.86 -34.51
N GLN A 359 -5.71 -29.72 -34.10
CA GLN A 359 -4.34 -29.31 -33.79
C GLN A 359 -3.59 -28.87 -35.05
N SER A 360 -3.79 -29.53 -36.20
CA SER A 360 -3.16 -29.14 -37.47
C SER A 360 -3.55 -27.70 -37.87
N ILE A 361 -4.82 -27.32 -37.72
CA ILE A 361 -5.28 -25.93 -37.95
C ILE A 361 -4.54 -24.94 -37.05
N SER A 362 -4.33 -25.29 -35.78
CA SER A 362 -3.59 -24.42 -34.84
C SER A 362 -2.12 -24.25 -35.25
N THR A 363 -1.50 -25.27 -35.85
CA THR A 363 -0.12 -25.18 -36.36
C THR A 363 0.00 -24.41 -37.67
N LEU A 364 -1.06 -24.38 -38.50
CA LEU A 364 -1.05 -23.67 -39.78
C LEU A 364 -0.82 -22.16 -39.61
N PHE A 365 -1.09 -21.61 -38.42
CA PHE A 365 -1.07 -20.17 -38.21
C PHE A 365 -0.40 -19.68 -36.93
N GLY A 366 0.50 -20.48 -36.37
CA GLY A 366 1.24 -20.13 -35.15
C GLY A 366 0.43 -20.36 -33.87
N THR A 367 1.13 -20.55 -32.76
CA THR A 367 0.53 -20.83 -31.45
C THR A 367 0.00 -19.56 -30.79
N LYS A 368 -1.14 -19.65 -30.07
CA LYS A 368 -1.59 -18.59 -29.15
C LYS A 368 -0.45 -18.22 -28.19
N VAL A 369 -0.13 -16.93 -28.11
CA VAL A 369 0.90 -16.42 -27.20
C VAL A 369 0.19 -15.73 -26.04
N VAL A 370 0.44 -16.19 -24.82
CA VAL A 370 0.00 -15.50 -23.61
C VAL A 370 0.88 -14.28 -23.41
N ARG A 371 0.28 -13.09 -23.31
CA ARG A 371 0.97 -11.82 -23.01
C ARG A 371 0.22 -11.08 -21.90
N ASN A 372 0.93 -10.18 -21.21
CA ASN A 372 0.29 -9.22 -20.31
C ASN A 372 -0.40 -8.15 -21.18
N GLU A 373 -1.72 -7.97 -21.06
CA GLU A 373 -2.45 -6.96 -21.87
C GLU A 373 -2.39 -5.56 -21.24
N THR A 374 -2.35 -5.45 -19.91
CA THR A 374 -2.40 -4.16 -19.21
C THR A 374 -1.03 -3.67 -18.80
N VAL A 375 -0.28 -3.14 -19.78
CA VAL A 375 0.87 -2.27 -19.49
C VAL A 375 0.33 -0.84 -19.40
N VAL A 376 0.01 -0.40 -18.19
CA VAL A 376 -0.34 0.99 -17.92
C VAL A 376 0.95 1.74 -17.56
N GLU A 377 1.17 2.92 -18.15
CA GLU A 377 2.17 3.87 -17.64
C GLU A 377 1.69 4.40 -16.28
N ASP A 378 2.05 3.65 -15.24
CA ASP A 378 1.91 4.05 -13.85
C ASP A 378 3.27 4.48 -13.32
N GLU A 379 3.41 5.76 -13.00
CA GLU A 379 4.63 6.37 -12.46
C GLU A 379 5.13 5.66 -11.19
N TYR A 380 4.22 5.01 -10.46
CA TYR A 380 4.51 4.32 -9.21
C TYR A 380 4.28 2.80 -9.26
N ASN A 381 3.86 2.27 -10.42
CA ASN A 381 3.67 0.84 -10.67
C ASN A 381 2.73 0.13 -9.65
N TYR A 382 1.69 0.82 -9.19
CA TYR A 382 0.68 0.30 -8.27
C TYR A 382 -0.23 -0.73 -8.95
N ILE A 383 -0.46 -0.66 -10.26
CA ILE A 383 -1.42 -1.53 -10.93
C ILE A 383 -0.77 -2.84 -11.41
N HIS A 384 -1.34 -3.98 -10.99
CA HIS A 384 -0.86 -5.30 -11.39
C HIS A 384 -1.25 -5.66 -12.83
N PRO A 385 -0.38 -6.38 -13.58
CA PRO A 385 -0.67 -6.78 -14.95
C PRO A 385 -1.68 -7.93 -15.01
N TYR A 386 -2.66 -7.82 -15.91
CA TYR A 386 -3.59 -8.89 -16.22
C TYR A 386 -3.02 -9.81 -17.33
N LYS A 387 -3.05 -11.13 -17.10
CA LYS A 387 -2.51 -12.13 -18.04
C LYS A 387 -3.59 -12.61 -18.99
N LYS A 388 -3.40 -12.40 -20.29
CA LYS A 388 -4.35 -12.83 -21.32
C LYS A 388 -3.72 -13.65 -22.43
N SER A 389 -4.47 -14.61 -22.94
CA SER A 389 -4.11 -15.29 -24.18
C SER A 389 -4.48 -14.42 -25.38
N ILE A 390 -3.49 -13.95 -26.14
CA ILE A 390 -3.73 -13.26 -27.41
C ILE A 390 -3.70 -14.30 -28.54
N THR A 391 -4.65 -14.18 -29.47
CA THR A 391 -4.60 -15.00 -30.69
C THR A 391 -3.40 -14.55 -31.55
N PRO A 392 -2.67 -15.49 -32.17
CA PRO A 392 -1.43 -15.18 -32.91
C PRO A 392 -1.67 -14.26 -34.13
N PHE A 393 -2.94 -14.06 -34.49
CA PHE A 393 -3.41 -13.24 -35.60
C PHE A 393 -3.82 -11.82 -35.22
N THR A 394 -3.28 -11.28 -34.13
CA THR A 394 -3.59 -9.91 -33.71
C THR A 394 -2.51 -8.95 -34.20
N ALA A 395 -2.91 -7.98 -35.01
CA ALA A 395 -2.07 -6.87 -35.42
C ALA A 395 -2.41 -5.62 -34.58
N GLU A 396 -1.44 -5.14 -33.82
CA GLU A 396 -1.51 -3.80 -33.22
C GLU A 396 -1.15 -2.75 -34.26
N VAL A 397 -2.05 -1.80 -34.47
CA VAL A 397 -1.94 -0.81 -35.55
C VAL A 397 -2.21 0.61 -35.05
N SER A 398 -1.72 1.61 -35.76
CA SER A 398 -2.02 3.02 -35.47
C SER A 398 -3.49 3.34 -35.72
N ALA A 399 -4.00 4.43 -35.14
CA ALA A 399 -5.39 4.88 -35.35
C ALA A 399 -5.76 5.04 -36.83
N THR A 400 -4.83 5.56 -37.64
CA THR A 400 -5.02 5.77 -39.08
C THR A 400 -5.07 4.46 -39.85
N VAL A 401 -4.18 3.52 -39.51
CA VAL A 401 -4.18 2.17 -40.08
C VAL A 401 -5.43 1.40 -39.65
N PHE A 402 -5.86 1.54 -38.39
CA PHE A 402 -7.08 0.93 -37.87
C PHE A 402 -8.31 1.36 -38.66
N ALA A 403 -8.54 2.68 -38.80
CA ALA A 403 -9.68 3.21 -39.54
C ALA A 403 -9.65 2.80 -41.02
N SER A 404 -8.46 2.72 -41.62
CA SER A 404 -8.32 2.29 -43.01
C SER A 404 -8.59 0.78 -43.17
N ALA A 405 -8.12 -0.03 -42.24
CA ALA A 405 -8.35 -1.47 -42.20
C ALA A 405 -9.81 -1.81 -41.94
N GLU A 406 -10.52 -1.04 -41.11
CA GLU A 406 -11.96 -1.21 -40.85
C GLU A 406 -12.79 -1.04 -42.14
N ASN A 407 -12.37 -0.12 -43.02
CA ASN A 407 -13.04 0.11 -44.31
C ASN A 407 -12.59 -0.88 -45.41
N ASN A 408 -11.34 -1.36 -45.38
CA ASN A 408 -10.76 -2.27 -46.37
C ASN A 408 -10.06 -3.47 -45.70
N PRO A 409 -10.82 -4.35 -45.02
CA PRO A 409 -10.26 -5.35 -44.11
C PRO A 409 -9.31 -6.34 -44.79
N LEU A 410 -9.72 -6.94 -45.91
CA LEU A 410 -8.91 -7.94 -46.62
C LEU A 410 -7.62 -7.36 -47.22
N GLU A 411 -7.65 -6.11 -47.70
CA GLU A 411 -6.45 -5.45 -48.23
C GLU A 411 -5.40 -5.26 -47.12
N TYR A 412 -5.84 -4.84 -45.94
CA TYR A 412 -4.98 -4.69 -44.78
C TYR A 412 -4.54 -6.03 -44.19
N VAL A 413 -5.35 -7.10 -44.33
CA VAL A 413 -4.89 -8.47 -44.00
C VAL A 413 -3.68 -8.83 -44.86
N VAL A 414 -3.76 -8.64 -46.19
CA VAL A 414 -2.62 -8.90 -47.08
C VAL A 414 -1.42 -8.01 -46.72
N LYS A 415 -1.65 -6.71 -46.49
CA LYS A 415 -0.58 -5.76 -46.18
C LYS A 415 0.19 -6.10 -44.89
N ILE A 416 -0.50 -6.55 -43.85
CA ILE A 416 0.09 -6.79 -42.53
C ILE A 416 0.57 -8.23 -42.36
N PHE A 417 -0.27 -9.21 -42.72
CA PHE A 417 0.02 -10.63 -42.46
C PHE A 417 0.69 -11.35 -43.64
N TYR A 418 0.69 -10.74 -44.83
CA TYR A 418 1.32 -11.29 -46.04
C TYR A 418 2.31 -10.29 -46.69
N PRO A 419 3.31 -9.80 -45.95
CA PRO A 419 4.19 -8.73 -46.44
C PRO A 419 5.18 -9.18 -47.52
N ASN A 420 5.56 -10.47 -47.53
CA ASN A 420 6.54 -11.01 -48.45
C ASN A 420 5.86 -11.77 -49.61
N LYS A 421 6.02 -11.25 -50.84
CA LYS A 421 5.44 -11.83 -52.06
C LYS A 421 6.10 -13.15 -52.47
N ASP A 422 7.36 -13.37 -52.13
CA ASP A 422 8.11 -14.54 -52.59
C ASP A 422 7.57 -15.85 -51.99
N ILE A 423 6.89 -15.75 -50.84
CA ILE A 423 6.28 -16.89 -50.14
C ILE A 423 4.78 -17.05 -50.40
N TYR A 424 4.17 -16.22 -51.25
CA TYR A 424 2.73 -16.31 -51.58
C TYR A 424 2.31 -17.69 -52.06
N PRO A 425 3.07 -18.41 -52.92
CA PRO A 425 2.68 -19.76 -53.32
C PRO A 425 2.57 -20.74 -52.13
N GLU A 426 3.47 -20.65 -51.15
CA GLU A 426 3.39 -21.49 -49.95
C GLU A 426 2.19 -21.11 -49.08
N GLN A 427 1.96 -19.80 -48.91
CA GLN A 427 0.86 -19.25 -48.13
C GLN A 427 -0.52 -19.58 -48.74
N ILE A 428 -0.64 -19.54 -50.07
CA ILE A 428 -1.86 -19.95 -50.80
C ILE A 428 -2.14 -21.43 -50.56
N ARG A 429 -1.13 -22.31 -50.62
CA ARG A 429 -1.30 -23.74 -50.31
C ARG A 429 -1.75 -23.98 -48.86
N LYS A 430 -1.22 -23.21 -47.91
CA LYS A 430 -1.67 -23.25 -46.50
C LYS A 430 -3.14 -22.81 -46.36
N LEU A 431 -3.58 -21.79 -47.10
CA LEU A 431 -4.98 -21.35 -47.11
C LEU A 431 -5.91 -22.38 -47.78
N GLN A 432 -5.47 -23.02 -48.87
CA GLN A 432 -6.21 -24.14 -49.50
C GLN A 432 -6.33 -25.33 -48.54
N SER A 433 -5.26 -25.66 -47.81
CA SER A 433 -5.30 -26.68 -46.76
C SER A 433 -6.26 -26.28 -45.64
N LEU A 434 -6.29 -25.01 -45.24
CA LEU A 434 -7.22 -24.54 -44.20
C LEU A 434 -8.68 -24.76 -44.64
N ILE A 435 -9.05 -24.41 -45.88
CA ILE A 435 -10.41 -24.66 -46.39
C ILE A 435 -10.75 -26.15 -46.27
N ALA A 436 -9.83 -27.02 -46.69
CA ALA A 436 -10.01 -28.48 -46.62
C ALA A 436 -10.26 -28.97 -45.18
N GLU A 437 -9.46 -28.50 -44.23
CA GLU A 437 -9.59 -28.91 -42.83
C GLU A 437 -10.88 -28.35 -42.20
N LEU A 438 -11.26 -27.11 -42.51
CA LEU A 438 -12.49 -26.51 -42.00
C LEU A 438 -13.74 -27.24 -42.48
N GLU A 439 -13.80 -27.63 -43.75
CA GLU A 439 -14.91 -28.44 -44.27
C GLU A 439 -14.96 -29.82 -43.62
N THR A 440 -13.80 -30.49 -43.50
CA THR A 440 -13.69 -31.79 -42.84
C THR A 440 -14.19 -31.73 -41.40
N LEU A 441 -13.80 -30.69 -40.65
CA LEU A 441 -14.27 -30.48 -39.28
C LEU A 441 -15.76 -30.13 -39.20
N LYS A 442 -16.32 -29.42 -40.19
CA LYS A 442 -17.78 -29.18 -40.25
C LYS A 442 -18.56 -30.48 -40.43
N GLU A 443 -18.13 -31.35 -41.34
CA GLU A 443 -18.75 -32.66 -41.54
C GLU A 443 -18.57 -33.56 -40.31
N ALA A 444 -17.37 -33.57 -39.74
CA ALA A 444 -17.09 -34.31 -38.51
C ALA A 444 -17.94 -33.84 -37.32
N LYS A 445 -18.20 -32.53 -37.21
CA LYS A 445 -19.09 -31.98 -36.18
C LYS A 445 -20.49 -32.58 -36.29
N GLN A 446 -21.04 -32.64 -37.50
CA GLN A 446 -22.34 -33.26 -37.74
C GLN A 446 -22.37 -34.74 -37.32
N ILE A 447 -21.31 -35.48 -37.60
CA ILE A 447 -21.15 -36.89 -37.19
C ILE A 447 -21.09 -37.00 -35.66
N ILE A 448 -20.30 -36.16 -34.99
CA ILE A 448 -20.18 -36.13 -33.52
C ILE A 448 -21.54 -35.80 -32.90
N ASP A 449 -22.28 -34.82 -33.43
CA ASP A 449 -23.60 -34.43 -32.93
C ASP A 449 -24.63 -35.56 -33.09
N ASN A 450 -24.53 -36.37 -34.16
CA ASN A 450 -25.37 -37.57 -34.29
C ASN A 450 -25.05 -38.60 -33.20
N TYR A 451 -23.77 -38.83 -32.89
CA TYR A 451 -23.38 -39.73 -31.81
C TYR A 451 -23.76 -39.20 -30.42
N LYS A 452 -23.67 -37.89 -30.19
CA LYS A 452 -24.14 -37.26 -28.94
C LYS A 452 -25.61 -37.60 -28.70
N LYS A 453 -26.48 -37.47 -29.70
CA LYS A 453 -27.91 -37.84 -29.62
C LYS A 453 -28.16 -39.32 -29.33
N GLU A 454 -27.24 -40.20 -29.71
CA GLU A 454 -27.31 -41.61 -29.34
C GLU A 454 -26.97 -41.82 -27.86
N VAL A 455 -25.93 -41.13 -27.36
CA VAL A 455 -25.49 -41.21 -25.96
C VAL A 455 -26.45 -40.51 -25.00
N GLU A 456 -27.12 -39.43 -25.43
CA GLU A 456 -28.12 -38.69 -24.63
C GLU A 456 -29.19 -39.59 -24.02
N LYS A 457 -29.55 -40.69 -24.69
CA LYS A 457 -30.53 -41.67 -24.21
C LYS A 457 -30.10 -42.42 -22.95
N TYR A 458 -28.80 -42.42 -22.65
CA TYR A 458 -28.20 -43.12 -21.52
C TYR A 458 -27.76 -42.15 -20.41
N LEU A 459 -27.84 -40.85 -20.65
CA LEU A 459 -27.54 -39.83 -19.64
C LEU A 459 -28.68 -39.79 -18.62
N THR A 460 -28.40 -40.23 -17.40
CA THR A 460 -29.32 -40.11 -16.26
C THR A 460 -28.70 -39.15 -15.24
N GLU A 461 -29.52 -38.27 -14.66
CA GLU A 461 -29.12 -37.37 -13.55
C GLU A 461 -28.05 -36.31 -13.89
N VAL A 462 -27.90 -35.90 -15.15
CA VAL A 462 -27.05 -34.73 -15.49
C VAL A 462 -27.79 -33.44 -15.07
N PRO A 463 -27.20 -32.58 -14.23
CA PRO A 463 -27.84 -31.32 -13.87
C PRO A 463 -27.98 -30.38 -15.06
N ASP A 464 -29.14 -29.71 -15.17
CA ASP A 464 -29.44 -28.78 -16.28
C ASP A 464 -28.36 -27.71 -16.48
N TYR A 465 -27.79 -27.20 -15.38
CA TYR A 465 -26.75 -26.16 -15.43
C TYR A 465 -25.45 -26.61 -16.12
N ILE A 466 -25.18 -27.92 -16.18
CA ILE A 466 -24.01 -28.44 -16.92
C ILE A 466 -24.26 -28.32 -18.42
N MET A 467 -25.45 -28.70 -18.86
CA MET A 467 -25.84 -28.57 -20.27
C MET A 467 -26.02 -27.10 -20.67
N GLU A 468 -26.49 -26.24 -19.77
CA GLU A 468 -26.66 -24.81 -20.03
C GLU A 468 -25.31 -24.08 -20.16
N TYR A 469 -24.33 -24.42 -19.30
CA TYR A 469 -23.10 -23.63 -19.17
C TYR A 469 -21.83 -24.28 -19.74
N ASP A 470 -21.77 -25.62 -19.87
CA ASP A 470 -20.57 -26.34 -20.29
C ASP A 470 -20.87 -27.60 -21.11
N GLU A 471 -21.88 -27.57 -22.00
CA GLU A 471 -22.26 -28.72 -22.85
C GLU A 471 -21.04 -29.31 -23.61
N ASP A 472 -20.26 -28.45 -24.27
CA ASP A 472 -19.06 -28.86 -25.00
C ASP A 472 -18.02 -29.50 -24.08
N GLY A 473 -17.81 -28.94 -22.89
CA GLY A 473 -16.86 -29.45 -21.90
C GLY A 473 -17.33 -30.75 -21.24
N PHE A 474 -18.64 -30.94 -21.10
CA PHE A 474 -19.25 -32.18 -20.62
C PHE A 474 -18.98 -33.33 -21.59
N TYR A 475 -19.35 -33.16 -22.87
CA TYR A 475 -19.12 -34.18 -23.89
C TYR A 475 -17.63 -34.44 -24.13
N SER A 476 -16.78 -33.41 -24.04
CA SER A 476 -15.33 -33.59 -24.09
C SER A 476 -14.83 -34.59 -23.06
N ARG A 477 -15.30 -34.47 -21.81
CA ARG A 477 -14.87 -35.33 -20.70
C ARG A 477 -15.44 -36.75 -20.78
N LEU A 478 -16.52 -36.93 -21.53
CA LEU A 478 -17.02 -38.26 -21.91
C LEU A 478 -16.16 -38.90 -23.02
N GLY A 479 -15.28 -38.14 -23.67
CA GLY A 479 -14.33 -38.63 -24.68
C GLY A 479 -14.67 -38.21 -26.11
N PHE A 480 -15.65 -37.32 -26.31
CA PHE A 480 -15.97 -36.77 -27.63
C PHE A 480 -14.92 -35.73 -28.03
N ALA A 481 -14.51 -35.75 -29.30
CA ALA A 481 -13.69 -34.68 -29.83
C ALA A 481 -14.48 -33.35 -29.80
N VAL A 482 -13.85 -32.30 -29.30
CA VAL A 482 -14.48 -30.97 -29.23
C VAL A 482 -14.10 -30.17 -30.46
N ILE A 483 -15.06 -30.01 -31.37
CA ILE A 483 -14.95 -29.07 -32.48
C ILE A 483 -15.62 -27.76 -32.06
N ASN A 484 -14.87 -26.94 -31.33
CA ASN A 484 -15.36 -25.63 -30.89
C ASN A 484 -15.68 -24.75 -32.12
N GLU A 485 -16.78 -24.02 -32.05
CA GLU A 485 -17.18 -23.09 -33.11
C GLU A 485 -16.10 -22.03 -33.40
N LYS A 486 -15.35 -21.59 -32.39
CA LYS A 486 -14.18 -20.70 -32.55
C LYS A 486 -13.03 -21.35 -33.34
N THR A 487 -12.87 -22.68 -33.28
CA THR A 487 -11.88 -23.39 -34.10
C THR A 487 -12.29 -23.37 -35.57
N LEU A 488 -13.60 -23.41 -35.84
CA LEU A 488 -14.18 -23.26 -37.18
C LEU A 488 -14.18 -21.80 -37.67
N VAL A 489 -14.05 -20.85 -36.74
CA VAL A 489 -14.01 -19.40 -37.01
C VAL A 489 -12.58 -18.89 -36.78
N VAL A 490 -11.68 -19.23 -37.69
CA VAL A 490 -10.36 -18.58 -37.78
C VAL A 490 -10.57 -17.10 -38.13
N ALA A 491 -9.89 -16.16 -37.48
CA ALA A 491 -10.05 -14.73 -37.79
C ALA A 491 -8.77 -13.92 -37.56
N TYR A 492 -8.51 -12.94 -38.43
CA TYR A 492 -7.50 -11.92 -38.19
C TYR A 492 -8.08 -10.80 -37.32
N LYS A 493 -7.36 -10.37 -36.29
CA LYS A 493 -7.78 -9.28 -35.40
C LYS A 493 -6.91 -8.04 -35.62
N PHE A 494 -7.55 -6.90 -35.79
CA PHE A 494 -6.89 -5.60 -35.73
C PHE A 494 -7.20 -4.97 -34.39
N SER A 495 -6.16 -4.49 -33.70
CA SER A 495 -6.28 -3.81 -32.41
C SER A 495 -5.62 -2.45 -32.46
N TYR A 496 -6.26 -1.45 -31.88
CA TYR A 496 -5.71 -0.12 -31.69
C TYR A 496 -5.89 0.29 -30.24
N THR A 497 -4.79 0.71 -29.62
CA THR A 497 -4.78 1.36 -28.31
C THR A 497 -4.19 2.76 -28.49
N SER A 498 -4.92 3.78 -28.03
CA SER A 498 -4.42 5.16 -28.06
C SER A 498 -3.15 5.32 -27.20
N GLY A 499 -2.27 6.26 -27.55
CA GLY A 499 -0.99 6.46 -26.84
C GLY A 499 -1.11 6.81 -25.35
N GLY A 500 -2.30 7.17 -24.87
CA GLY A 500 -2.58 7.36 -23.43
C GLY A 500 -3.46 6.27 -22.82
N GLY A 501 -3.68 5.15 -23.49
CA GLY A 501 -4.47 4.00 -23.01
C GLY A 501 -5.98 4.24 -22.86
N LYS A 502 -6.51 5.38 -23.30
CA LYS A 502 -7.91 5.82 -23.03
C LYS A 502 -8.97 5.26 -23.97
N ALA A 503 -8.55 4.68 -25.08
CA ALA A 503 -9.42 4.17 -26.12
C ALA A 503 -8.78 2.92 -26.72
N GLN A 504 -9.46 1.79 -26.55
CA GLN A 504 -9.15 0.53 -27.21
C GLN A 504 -10.25 0.23 -28.22
N ARG A 505 -9.86 -0.08 -29.46
CA ARG A 505 -10.77 -0.53 -30.51
C ARG A 505 -10.23 -1.81 -31.11
N SER A 506 -11.12 -2.75 -31.42
CA SER A 506 -10.74 -3.93 -32.19
C SER A 506 -11.87 -4.40 -33.08
N PHE A 507 -11.52 -4.92 -34.24
CA PHE A 507 -12.43 -5.67 -35.09
C PHE A 507 -11.74 -6.93 -35.62
N THR A 508 -12.54 -7.91 -36.04
CA THR A 508 -12.05 -9.18 -36.57
C THR A 508 -12.52 -9.39 -38.00
N VAL A 509 -11.65 -9.96 -38.83
CA VAL A 509 -11.96 -10.42 -40.18
C VAL A 509 -12.08 -11.95 -40.12
N PRO A 510 -13.30 -12.51 -40.11
CA PRO A 510 -13.49 -13.96 -40.06
C PRO A 510 -13.04 -14.59 -41.38
N MET A 511 -12.22 -15.63 -41.29
CA MET A 511 -11.75 -16.47 -42.40
C MET A 511 -12.78 -17.54 -42.71
N THR A 512 -13.96 -17.11 -43.16
CA THR A 512 -14.94 -18.03 -43.75
C THR A 512 -14.38 -18.59 -45.06
N GLU A 513 -14.97 -19.69 -45.56
CA GLU A 513 -14.58 -20.24 -46.87
C GLU A 513 -14.56 -19.16 -47.96
N GLU A 514 -15.61 -18.34 -48.01
CA GLU A 514 -15.73 -17.25 -48.98
C GLU A 514 -14.64 -16.17 -48.81
N THR A 515 -14.30 -15.84 -47.56
CA THR A 515 -13.23 -14.88 -47.26
C THR A 515 -11.85 -15.44 -47.57
N ILE A 516 -11.60 -16.73 -47.31
CA ILE A 516 -10.33 -17.39 -47.66
C ILE A 516 -10.17 -17.46 -49.17
N ILE A 517 -11.23 -17.78 -49.92
CA ILE A 517 -11.21 -17.76 -51.39
C ILE A 517 -10.84 -16.37 -51.91
N LYS A 518 -11.51 -15.31 -51.42
CA LYS A 518 -11.18 -13.92 -51.79
C LYS A 518 -9.73 -13.55 -51.44
N LEU A 519 -9.24 -14.01 -50.29
CA LEU A 519 -7.85 -13.79 -49.88
C LEU A 519 -6.87 -14.50 -50.82
N ILE A 520 -7.14 -15.76 -51.20
CA ILE A 520 -6.34 -16.50 -52.18
C ILE A 520 -6.33 -15.74 -53.50
N GLU A 521 -7.48 -15.31 -54.03
CA GLU A 521 -7.58 -14.54 -55.28
C GLU A 521 -6.75 -13.24 -55.23
N MET A 522 -6.77 -12.52 -54.10
CA MET A 522 -5.96 -11.31 -53.90
C MET A 522 -4.46 -11.61 -53.91
N LEU A 523 -4.01 -12.69 -53.28
CA LEU A 523 -2.61 -13.10 -53.31
C LEU A 523 -2.19 -13.58 -54.72
N GLU A 524 -3.05 -14.35 -55.37
CA GLU A 524 -2.87 -14.87 -56.72
C GLU A 524 -2.75 -13.74 -57.76
N SER A 525 -3.57 -12.70 -57.67
CA SER A 525 -3.49 -11.53 -58.56
C SER A 525 -2.14 -10.79 -58.49
N LYS A 526 -1.36 -11.02 -57.43
CA LYS A 526 -0.03 -10.45 -57.21
C LYS A 526 1.10 -11.41 -57.60
N LEU A 527 0.80 -12.62 -58.07
CA LEU A 527 1.76 -13.60 -58.59
C LEU A 527 2.12 -13.33 -60.05
N THR A 528 3.22 -13.92 -60.52
CA THR A 528 3.54 -14.00 -61.94
C THR A 528 2.55 -14.90 -62.68
N MET A 529 2.31 -14.68 -63.97
CA MET A 529 1.35 -15.47 -64.77
C MET A 529 1.58 -16.99 -64.71
N THR A 530 2.85 -17.41 -64.66
CA THR A 530 3.25 -18.81 -64.54
C THR A 530 2.91 -19.40 -63.17
N ALA A 531 3.11 -18.63 -62.09
CA ALA A 531 2.75 -19.03 -60.74
C ALA A 531 1.21 -19.02 -60.54
N PHE A 532 0.52 -18.00 -61.07
CA PHE A 532 -0.93 -17.89 -61.08
C PHE A 532 -1.61 -19.10 -61.72
N THR A 533 -1.20 -19.47 -62.94
CA THR A 533 -1.78 -20.62 -63.67
C THR A 533 -1.55 -21.95 -62.93
N LYS A 534 -0.45 -22.06 -62.17
CA LYS A 534 -0.13 -23.24 -61.38
C LYS A 534 -1.01 -23.34 -60.13
N GLU A 535 -1.21 -22.25 -59.40
CA GLU A 535 -2.01 -22.25 -58.17
C GLU A 535 -3.52 -22.35 -58.45
N GLN A 536 -4.02 -21.74 -59.53
CA GLN A 536 -5.41 -21.91 -59.99
C GLN A 536 -5.75 -23.37 -60.33
N ARG A 537 -4.81 -24.14 -60.89
CA ARG A 537 -4.97 -25.58 -61.13
C ARG A 537 -4.93 -26.43 -59.86
N SER A 538 -4.63 -25.83 -58.70
CA SER A 538 -4.56 -26.48 -57.39
C SER A 538 -5.80 -26.19 -56.53
N LEU A 539 -6.68 -25.25 -56.91
CA LEU A 539 -7.81 -24.84 -56.09
C LEU A 539 -8.88 -25.94 -55.95
N MET A 540 -9.13 -26.36 -54.70
CA MET A 540 -10.16 -27.33 -54.36
C MET A 540 -11.40 -26.64 -53.79
N THR A 541 -12.42 -26.42 -54.62
CA THR A 541 -13.68 -25.76 -54.20
C THR A 541 -14.68 -26.76 -53.58
N SER A 542 -15.56 -26.30 -52.68
CA SER A 542 -16.70 -27.09 -52.17
C SER A 542 -17.50 -27.78 -53.28
N LYS A 543 -17.77 -27.05 -54.38
CA LYS A 543 -18.52 -27.58 -55.53
C LYS A 543 -17.77 -28.71 -56.24
N LEU A 544 -16.46 -28.59 -56.36
CA LEU A 544 -15.63 -29.67 -56.93
C LEU A 544 -15.66 -30.89 -55.99
N ARG A 545 -15.49 -30.70 -54.69
CA ARG A 545 -15.52 -31.80 -53.72
C ARG A 545 -16.84 -32.56 -53.75
N GLN A 546 -17.96 -31.85 -53.74
CA GLN A 546 -19.28 -32.44 -53.83
C GLN A 546 -19.45 -33.26 -55.12
N ARG A 547 -18.99 -32.71 -56.27
CA ARG A 547 -19.01 -33.44 -57.54
C ARG A 547 -18.18 -34.73 -57.50
N ILE A 548 -17.00 -34.71 -56.87
CA ILE A 548 -16.17 -35.92 -56.72
C ILE A 548 -16.87 -36.95 -55.83
N LYS A 549 -17.48 -36.53 -54.71
CA LYS A 549 -18.27 -37.42 -53.84
C LYS A 549 -19.44 -38.05 -54.61
N GLU A 550 -20.15 -37.27 -55.41
CA GLU A 550 -21.26 -37.75 -56.27
C GLU A 550 -20.77 -38.71 -57.36
N ARG A 551 -19.67 -38.39 -58.04
CA ARG A 551 -19.04 -39.28 -59.04
C ARG A 551 -18.67 -40.63 -58.44
N ASP A 552 -18.14 -40.61 -57.23
CA ASP A 552 -17.69 -41.78 -56.49
C ASP A 552 -18.84 -42.45 -55.70
N ASP A 553 -20.09 -42.01 -55.91
CA ASP A 553 -21.30 -42.48 -55.24
C ASP A 553 -21.16 -42.59 -53.72
N PHE A 554 -20.60 -41.55 -53.10
CA PHE A 554 -20.34 -41.45 -51.67
C PHE A 554 -19.65 -42.71 -51.10
N THR A 555 -18.72 -43.27 -51.88
CA THR A 555 -18.03 -44.53 -51.58
C THR A 555 -16.52 -44.33 -51.62
N CYS A 556 -15.83 -44.83 -50.59
CA CYS A 556 -14.37 -44.82 -50.52
C CYS A 556 -13.78 -45.65 -51.67
N GLN A 557 -12.91 -45.05 -52.48
CA GLN A 557 -12.33 -45.69 -53.64
C GLN A 557 -11.30 -46.76 -53.30
N LYS A 558 -10.71 -46.72 -52.09
CA LYS A 558 -9.77 -47.73 -51.59
C LYS A 558 -10.46 -48.94 -50.95
N CYS A 559 -11.28 -48.73 -49.91
CA CYS A 559 -11.88 -49.84 -49.14
C CYS A 559 -13.32 -50.19 -49.52
N LYS A 560 -13.96 -49.42 -50.40
CA LYS A 560 -15.35 -49.62 -50.87
C LYS A 560 -16.43 -49.54 -49.76
N ASN A 561 -16.11 -48.95 -48.61
CA ASN A 561 -17.10 -48.54 -47.62
C ASN A 561 -17.82 -47.28 -48.09
N SER A 562 -19.08 -47.09 -47.70
CA SER A 562 -19.92 -45.99 -48.18
C SER A 562 -20.82 -45.44 -47.07
N THR A 563 -21.28 -44.21 -47.24
CA THR A 563 -22.24 -43.58 -46.29
C THR A 563 -23.58 -44.30 -46.26
N TYR A 564 -23.93 -45.06 -47.30
CA TYR A 564 -25.13 -45.92 -47.31
C TYR A 564 -25.01 -47.11 -46.35
N LYS A 565 -23.80 -47.65 -46.18
CA LYS A 565 -23.51 -48.77 -45.26
C LYS A 565 -23.24 -48.28 -43.85
N GLU A 566 -22.52 -47.17 -43.72
CA GLU A 566 -22.15 -46.55 -42.46
C GLU A 566 -22.53 -45.04 -42.52
N PRO A 567 -23.73 -44.66 -42.06
CA PRO A 567 -24.24 -43.29 -42.18
C PRO A 567 -23.34 -42.21 -41.57
N ASN A 568 -22.56 -42.57 -40.54
CA ASN A 568 -21.64 -41.69 -39.83
C ASN A 568 -20.18 -41.80 -40.34
N LEU A 569 -19.98 -42.27 -41.59
CA LEU A 569 -18.66 -42.37 -42.22
C LEU A 569 -18.20 -41.02 -42.76
N LEU A 570 -17.11 -40.47 -42.21
CA LEU A 570 -16.45 -39.29 -42.76
C LEU A 570 -15.72 -39.64 -44.06
N LEU A 571 -16.07 -38.94 -45.14
CA LEU A 571 -15.45 -39.06 -46.46
C LEU A 571 -14.75 -37.76 -46.85
N GLU A 572 -13.51 -37.88 -47.28
CA GLU A 572 -12.64 -36.79 -47.66
C GLU A 572 -12.21 -36.93 -49.12
N ILE A 573 -11.97 -35.79 -49.77
CA ILE A 573 -11.42 -35.75 -51.12
C ILE A 573 -9.92 -35.61 -51.03
N ASP A 574 -9.21 -36.57 -51.60
CA ASP A 574 -7.76 -36.63 -51.59
C ASP A 574 -7.19 -36.71 -53.01
N HIS A 575 -5.95 -36.26 -53.18
CA HIS A 575 -5.24 -36.33 -54.45
C HIS A 575 -4.54 -37.68 -54.60
N ILE A 576 -4.78 -38.36 -55.72
CA ILE A 576 -4.07 -39.60 -56.09
C ILE A 576 -2.56 -39.31 -56.14
N ILE A 577 -2.16 -38.27 -56.87
CA ILE A 577 -0.81 -37.68 -56.84
C ILE A 577 -0.84 -36.47 -55.88
N PRO A 578 -0.12 -36.52 -54.74
CA PRO A 578 -0.13 -35.42 -53.77
C PRO A 578 0.34 -34.08 -54.34
N VAL A 579 -0.21 -32.97 -53.82
CA VAL A 579 0.21 -31.60 -54.18
C VAL A 579 1.70 -31.36 -53.91
N SER A 580 2.26 -31.94 -52.84
CA SER A 580 3.69 -31.89 -52.52
C SER A 580 4.58 -32.53 -53.60
N LYS A 581 4.00 -33.42 -54.42
CA LYS A 581 4.63 -34.07 -55.57
C LYS A 581 4.15 -33.51 -56.91
N HIS A 582 3.61 -32.28 -56.91
CA HIS A 582 3.15 -31.56 -58.10
C HIS A 582 1.86 -32.11 -58.75
N GLY A 583 1.02 -32.83 -58.00
CA GLY A 583 -0.30 -33.22 -58.50
C GLY A 583 -1.24 -32.02 -58.70
N CYS A 584 -2.03 -32.05 -59.77
CA CYS A 584 -3.03 -31.01 -60.08
C CYS A 584 -4.39 -31.34 -59.43
N THR A 585 -5.15 -30.32 -59.03
CA THR A 585 -6.54 -30.45 -58.57
C THR A 585 -7.47 -30.51 -59.77
N VAL A 586 -7.51 -31.68 -60.41
CA VAL A 586 -8.37 -31.99 -61.56
C VAL A 586 -9.11 -33.29 -61.28
N GLU A 587 -10.33 -33.44 -61.78
CA GLU A 587 -11.22 -34.56 -61.41
C GLU A 587 -10.53 -35.93 -61.49
N ASN A 588 -9.72 -36.18 -62.53
CA ASN A 588 -9.02 -37.46 -62.72
C ASN A 588 -7.88 -37.74 -61.72
N ASN A 589 -7.38 -36.72 -61.02
CA ASN A 589 -6.36 -36.85 -59.97
C ASN A 589 -6.99 -36.79 -58.56
N LEU A 590 -8.32 -36.75 -58.46
CA LEU A 590 -9.05 -36.69 -57.19
C LEU A 590 -9.82 -37.98 -56.96
N GLN A 591 -9.91 -38.39 -55.70
CA GLN A 591 -10.67 -39.55 -55.27
C GLN A 591 -11.30 -39.32 -53.90
N THR A 592 -12.42 -39.99 -53.66
CA THR A 592 -13.08 -40.04 -52.35
C THR A 592 -12.46 -41.15 -51.50
N LEU A 593 -11.95 -40.82 -50.32
CA LEU A 593 -11.43 -41.77 -49.33
C LEU A 593 -12.16 -41.60 -48.00
N CYS A 594 -12.37 -42.70 -47.26
CA CYS A 594 -12.78 -42.56 -45.86
C CYS A 594 -11.61 -42.07 -45.00
N TRP A 595 -11.93 -41.43 -43.87
CA TRP A 595 -10.93 -40.85 -42.96
C TRP A 595 -9.81 -41.84 -42.56
N LYS A 596 -10.13 -43.13 -42.36
CA LYS A 596 -9.14 -44.19 -42.06
C LYS A 596 -8.17 -44.39 -43.23
N CYS A 597 -8.70 -44.58 -44.43
CA CYS A 597 -7.91 -44.76 -45.64
C CYS A 597 -7.08 -43.52 -45.99
N ASN A 598 -7.64 -42.32 -45.76
CA ASN A 598 -6.95 -41.07 -46.00
C ASN A 598 -5.79 -40.87 -45.00
N ARG A 599 -6.03 -41.14 -43.71
CA ARG A 599 -5.00 -41.10 -42.65
C ARG A 599 -3.84 -42.05 -42.94
N GLU A 600 -4.13 -43.28 -43.38
CA GLU A 600 -3.12 -44.26 -43.77
C GLU A 600 -2.29 -43.83 -44.99
N LYS A 601 -2.94 -43.22 -46.00
CA LYS A 601 -2.25 -42.79 -47.22
C LYS A 601 -1.26 -41.66 -46.94
N GLY A 602 -1.68 -40.64 -46.19
CA GLY A 602 -0.87 -39.46 -45.91
C GLY A 602 -0.28 -38.85 -47.20
N ALA A 603 1.00 -38.47 -47.18
CA ALA A 603 1.70 -37.89 -48.33
C ALA A 603 2.30 -38.93 -49.31
N ASN A 604 1.95 -40.22 -49.17
CA ASN A 604 2.51 -41.28 -50.01
C ASN A 604 1.80 -41.35 -51.37
N LEU A 605 2.52 -41.84 -52.39
CA LEU A 605 1.90 -42.22 -53.66
C LEU A 605 1.21 -43.56 -53.45
N GLU A 606 0.01 -43.74 -53.97
CA GLU A 606 -0.59 -45.07 -54.04
C GLU A 606 0.29 -45.94 -54.93
N GLN A 607 0.81 -47.03 -54.35
CA GLN A 607 1.36 -48.12 -55.15
C GLN A 607 0.14 -48.91 -55.64
N SER A 608 -0.04 -48.86 -56.96
CA SER A 608 -1.11 -49.51 -57.72
C SER A 608 -1.24 -51.00 -57.44
#